data_AF-A0A398CHV2-F1
#
_entry.id   AF-A0A398CHV2-F1
#
_cell.length_a   1.000
_cell.length_b   1.000
_cell.length_c   1.000
_cell.angle_alpha   90.00
_cell.angle_beta   90.00
_cell.angle_gamma   90.00
#
_symmetry.space_group_name_H-M   'P 1'
#
loop_
_entity.id
_entity.type
_entity.pdbx_description
1 polymer ?
#
loop_
_entity_poly.entity_id
_entity_poly.type
_entity_poly.pdbx_seq_one_letter_code
_entity_poly.pdbx_strand_id
1 'polypeptide(L)'
;MQVSNFKPTLEIPFYYPCNLPLIHEVLKRQGSTSSLSLVANSRFYGLPAYCSTGHIRWYFNRLEYDDPIWTMTEKVEFSSFEEGLDRIRQRTNEEEMFLVTGTSYFLPYCEDYLNPKYIEKLTEPNSRLYLVDHWLAVYGIEDDHVLVYDPVPSRYSGPLSMQAFHDFWKGNKSIPELADAKRKEELFSYSSLDVKAKRQLTPELYKEELLRTLATHSYEFLSGTELKEGDRTYYFGHAVTLQLLKRIHLTTTADDAAGSVSGFLFDMRWSRYFFRDLLQDVASSHGSVYVSIAAEFSEIIEQWEKAHKMLKLYEVKNKSKAELASMLGSFVTSLSEREYRLYERIWSETRNVGLFDKRHAQEDGSSAKQKEALERIVLESCLEINRFHDGRIPVELGLRAPLYGRNGNLDSLGLVSLLTVVEHGIMEELGIGLTLSEEQSPALPDGPFRTVESFVDFILDRMPEAV
;
A
#
# COMPACT_ATOMS: atom_id res chain seq x y z
N MET A 1 -12.69 28.57 22.88
CA MET A 1 -11.35 28.78 22.24
C MET A 1 -11.26 27.84 21.05
N GLN A 2 -10.74 28.29 19.90
CA GLN A 2 -10.71 27.51 18.67
C GLN A 2 -9.51 27.90 17.81
N VAL A 3 -9.09 26.97 16.95
CA VAL A 3 -8.07 27.22 15.93
C VAL A 3 -8.57 28.32 14.97
N SER A 4 -7.75 29.33 14.80
CA SER A 4 -8.02 30.51 13.98
C SER A 4 -8.17 30.16 12.49
N ASN A 5 -9.14 30.79 11.82
CA ASN A 5 -9.37 30.69 10.36
C ASN A 5 -9.52 29.26 9.81
N PHE A 6 -9.97 28.29 10.61
CA PHE A 6 -10.15 26.93 10.14
C PHE A 6 -11.30 26.82 9.11
N LYS A 7 -10.94 26.53 7.86
CA LYS A 7 -11.86 26.32 6.73
C LYS A 7 -11.49 25.04 6.00
N PRO A 8 -11.80 23.87 6.57
CA PRO A 8 -11.43 22.60 5.96
C PRO A 8 -12.30 22.28 4.75
N THR A 9 -11.82 21.36 3.90
CA THR A 9 -12.60 20.83 2.78
C THR A 9 -13.56 19.75 3.26
N LEU A 10 -14.86 19.93 3.03
CA LEU A 10 -15.89 18.92 3.31
C LEU A 10 -16.23 18.04 2.09
N GLU A 11 -15.89 18.51 0.90
CA GLU A 11 -16.10 17.76 -0.34
C GLU A 11 -14.97 16.75 -0.53
N ILE A 12 -15.07 15.63 0.19
CA ILE A 12 -14.11 14.54 0.10
C ILE A 12 -14.79 13.34 -0.56
N PRO A 13 -14.13 12.68 -1.53
CA PRO A 13 -14.66 11.47 -2.12
C PRO A 13 -14.83 10.37 -1.07
N PHE A 14 -15.96 9.66 -1.12
CA PHE A 14 -16.37 8.68 -0.11
C PHE A 14 -15.40 7.49 0.06
N TYR A 15 -14.51 7.26 -0.91
CA TYR A 15 -13.54 6.17 -0.86
C TYR A 15 -12.29 6.49 -0.03
N TYR A 16 -12.06 7.76 0.33
CA TYR A 16 -11.02 8.10 1.31
C TYR A 16 -11.45 7.64 2.71
N PRO A 17 -10.64 6.87 3.45
CA PRO A 17 -10.95 6.56 4.83
C PRO A 17 -10.86 7.81 5.71
N CYS A 18 -11.65 7.82 6.79
CA CYS A 18 -11.87 8.99 7.65
C CYS A 18 -10.61 9.62 8.23
N ASN A 19 -9.53 8.84 8.38
CA ASN A 19 -8.26 9.33 8.93
C ASN A 19 -7.47 10.22 7.96
N LEU A 20 -7.47 9.96 6.64
CA LEU A 20 -6.57 10.67 5.70
C LEU A 20 -6.87 12.17 5.59
N PRO A 21 -8.14 12.62 5.53
CA PRO A 21 -8.47 14.03 5.61
C PRO A 21 -8.00 14.74 6.87
N LEU A 22 -8.03 14.04 8.00
CA LEU A 22 -7.61 14.58 9.29
C LEU A 22 -6.08 14.74 9.30
N ILE A 23 -5.36 13.72 8.84
CA ILE A 23 -3.90 13.76 8.65
C ILE A 23 -3.52 14.93 7.74
N HIS A 24 -4.18 15.08 6.60
CA HIS A 24 -3.97 16.19 5.67
C HIS A 24 -4.08 17.56 6.35
N GLU A 25 -5.15 17.78 7.12
CA GLU A 25 -5.36 19.04 7.83
C GLU A 25 -4.38 19.26 8.99
N VAL A 26 -3.91 18.19 9.65
CA VAL A 26 -2.82 18.28 10.64
C VAL A 26 -1.51 18.71 9.97
N LEU A 27 -1.14 18.08 8.84
CA LEU A 27 0.09 18.41 8.12
C LEU A 27 0.11 19.86 7.62
N LYS A 28 -1.04 20.37 7.15
CA LYS A 28 -1.19 21.78 6.75
C LYS A 28 -0.94 22.75 7.91
N ARG A 29 -1.44 22.44 9.10
CA ARG A 29 -1.21 23.25 10.30
C ARG A 29 0.23 23.18 10.81
N GLN A 30 0.92 22.07 10.56
CA GLN A 30 2.36 21.96 10.77
C GLN A 30 3.18 22.69 9.67
N GLY A 31 2.52 23.49 8.83
CA GLY A 31 3.14 24.33 7.81
C GLY A 31 3.55 23.58 6.54
N SER A 32 3.09 22.34 6.34
CA SER A 32 3.39 21.57 5.13
C SER A 32 2.36 21.81 4.02
N THR A 33 2.84 21.90 2.78
CA THR A 33 1.99 21.73 1.59
C THR A 33 1.58 20.25 1.52
N SER A 34 0.29 19.99 1.36
CA SER A 34 -0.26 18.63 1.42
C SER A 34 -1.44 18.50 0.45
N SER A 35 -1.69 17.28 -0.01
CA SER A 35 -2.92 16.88 -0.68
C SER A 35 -3.38 15.51 -0.18
N LEU A 36 -4.67 15.21 -0.34
CA LEU A 36 -5.20 13.90 0.01
C LEU A 36 -4.53 12.77 -0.79
N SER A 37 -4.22 13.03 -2.07
CA SER A 37 -3.61 12.02 -2.94
C SER A 37 -2.19 11.67 -2.48
N LEU A 38 -1.38 12.65 -2.06
CA LEU A 38 -0.04 12.41 -1.55
C LEU A 38 -0.09 11.64 -0.22
N VAL A 39 -0.96 12.06 0.71
CA VAL A 39 -1.13 11.40 2.02
C VAL A 39 -1.59 9.94 1.86
N ALA A 40 -2.48 9.65 0.91
CA ALA A 40 -2.93 8.29 0.63
C ALA A 40 -1.83 7.47 -0.06
N ASN A 41 -1.20 8.02 -1.09
CA ASN A 41 -0.26 7.26 -1.91
C ASN A 41 1.14 7.15 -1.29
N SER A 42 1.50 7.95 -0.28
CA SER A 42 2.69 7.69 0.55
C SER A 42 2.62 6.34 1.27
N ARG A 43 1.41 5.80 1.45
CA ARG A 43 1.13 4.45 1.95
C ARG A 43 0.51 3.53 0.90
N PHE A 44 0.79 3.78 -0.38
CA PHE A 44 0.39 2.92 -1.50
C PHE A 44 -1.11 2.58 -1.56
N TYR A 45 -1.99 3.51 -1.14
CA TYR A 45 -3.43 3.30 -1.29
C TYR A 45 -3.86 3.09 -2.73
N GLY A 46 -3.12 3.68 -3.68
CA GLY A 46 -3.37 3.50 -5.09
C GLY A 46 -2.84 2.20 -5.69
N LEU A 47 -2.02 1.43 -4.96
CA LEU A 47 -1.39 0.23 -5.49
C LEU A 47 -2.38 -0.94 -5.31
N PRO A 48 -2.74 -1.66 -6.38
CA PRO A 48 -3.54 -2.87 -6.22
C PRO A 48 -2.82 -3.85 -5.30
N ALA A 49 -3.53 -4.37 -4.30
CA ALA A 49 -2.97 -5.33 -3.35
C ALA A 49 -4.02 -6.37 -2.94
N TYR A 50 -3.60 -7.64 -2.88
CA TYR A 50 -4.47 -8.79 -2.71
C TYR A 50 -3.81 -9.88 -1.85
N CYS A 51 -4.57 -10.50 -0.95
CA CYS A 51 -4.14 -11.65 -0.15
C CYS A 51 -4.84 -12.93 -0.63
N SER A 52 -4.11 -14.06 -0.66
CA SER A 52 -4.60 -15.39 -1.09
C SER A 52 -5.89 -15.84 -0.40
N THR A 53 -6.18 -15.34 0.80
CA THR A 53 -7.44 -15.59 1.53
C THR A 53 -8.65 -14.84 0.96
N GLY A 54 -8.49 -14.06 -0.11
CA GLY A 54 -9.58 -13.34 -0.78
C GLY A 54 -9.69 -11.86 -0.41
N HIS A 55 -8.79 -11.32 0.42
CA HIS A 55 -8.90 -9.94 0.90
C HIS A 55 -8.12 -8.97 -0.01
N ILE A 56 -8.82 -8.01 -0.61
CA ILE A 56 -8.22 -6.83 -1.24
C ILE A 56 -8.16 -5.73 -0.19
N ARG A 57 -6.95 -5.33 0.19
CA ARG A 57 -6.67 -4.29 1.19
C ARG A 57 -5.31 -3.67 0.90
N TRP A 58 -5.04 -2.53 1.51
CA TRP A 58 -3.72 -1.91 1.49
C TRP A 58 -2.80 -2.65 2.46
N TYR A 59 -1.84 -3.38 1.91
CA TYR A 59 -0.83 -4.12 2.67
C TYR A 59 0.54 -3.45 2.62
N PHE A 60 0.57 -2.11 2.51
CA PHE A 60 1.78 -1.33 2.25
C PHE A 60 2.93 -1.65 3.21
N ASN A 61 2.63 -1.93 4.48
CA ASN A 61 3.62 -2.32 5.48
C ASN A 61 4.45 -3.55 5.10
N ARG A 62 3.95 -4.41 4.20
CA ARG A 62 4.62 -5.62 3.72
C ARG A 62 5.61 -5.38 2.58
N LEU A 63 5.49 -4.27 1.87
CA LEU A 63 6.50 -3.85 0.89
C LEU A 63 7.70 -3.17 1.55
N GLU A 64 7.70 -3.13 2.89
CA GLU A 64 8.77 -2.64 3.74
C GLU A 64 9.11 -1.16 3.57
N TYR A 65 8.47 -0.40 2.70
CA TYR A 65 8.70 1.04 2.59
C TYR A 65 8.49 1.81 3.91
N ASP A 66 9.34 2.81 4.11
CA ASP A 66 9.09 3.90 5.05
C ASP A 66 8.12 4.91 4.43
N ASP A 67 7.10 5.32 5.18
CA ASP A 67 6.26 6.46 4.77
C ASP A 67 7.11 7.74 4.83
N PRO A 68 7.45 8.40 3.71
CA PRO A 68 8.38 9.52 3.74
C PRO A 68 7.74 10.82 4.22
N ILE A 69 6.41 10.87 4.29
CA ILE A 69 5.67 12.11 4.45
C ILE A 69 5.34 12.36 5.93
N TRP A 70 4.84 11.34 6.63
CA TRP A 70 4.33 11.51 7.98
C TRP A 70 4.49 10.26 8.85
N THR A 71 4.43 10.48 10.15
CA THR A 71 4.42 9.45 11.18
C THR A 71 3.21 9.63 12.08
N MET A 72 2.87 8.55 12.77
CA MET A 72 1.77 8.51 13.72
C MET A 72 2.25 7.84 14.98
N THR A 73 1.89 8.38 16.14
CA THR A 73 2.15 7.72 17.41
C THR A 73 1.22 6.55 17.62
N GLU A 74 1.55 5.69 18.58
CA GLU A 74 0.56 4.79 19.15
C GLU A 74 -0.62 5.57 19.75
N LYS A 75 -1.77 4.89 19.86
CA LYS A 75 -2.95 5.44 20.51
C LYS A 75 -2.65 5.68 21.99
N VAL A 76 -3.10 6.82 22.49
CA VAL A 76 -3.03 7.20 23.92
C VAL A 76 -4.45 7.22 24.46
N GLU A 77 -4.72 6.43 25.50
CA GLU A 77 -5.98 6.43 26.25
C GLU A 77 -5.83 7.30 27.50
N PHE A 78 -6.67 8.32 27.65
CA PHE A 78 -6.71 9.16 28.84
C PHE A 78 -7.47 8.47 29.97
N SER A 79 -7.09 8.76 31.21
CA SER A 79 -7.71 8.14 32.38
C SER A 79 -9.12 8.68 32.65
N SER A 80 -9.41 9.91 32.21
CA SER A 80 -10.73 10.52 32.31
C SER A 80 -11.04 11.45 31.14
N PHE A 81 -12.32 11.83 31.03
CA PHE A 81 -12.78 12.80 30.05
C PHE A 81 -12.17 14.19 30.31
N GLU A 82 -12.10 14.59 31.58
CA GLU A 82 -11.57 15.89 32.01
C GLU A 82 -10.08 16.03 31.68
N GLU A 83 -9.28 14.98 31.90
CA GLU A 83 -7.87 14.94 31.51
C GLU A 83 -7.72 15.13 29.99
N GLY A 84 -8.55 14.44 29.21
CA GLY A 84 -8.60 14.58 27.76
C GLY A 84 -9.00 15.99 27.31
N LEU A 85 -9.99 16.61 27.97
CA LEU A 85 -10.41 17.99 27.67
C LEU A 85 -9.30 19.00 27.95
N ASP A 86 -8.55 18.83 29.04
CA ASP A 86 -7.41 19.70 29.35
C ASP A 86 -6.33 19.58 28.27
N ARG A 87 -6.08 18.37 27.77
CA ARG A 87 -5.17 18.17 26.64
C ARG A 87 -5.67 18.81 25.34
N ILE A 88 -6.97 18.72 25.05
CA ILE A 88 -7.59 19.40 23.90
C ILE A 88 -7.44 20.92 24.02
N ARG A 89 -7.70 21.50 25.20
CA ARG A 89 -7.53 22.94 25.46
C ARG A 89 -6.10 23.38 25.22
N GLN A 90 -5.13 22.61 25.72
CA GLN A 90 -3.73 22.92 25.51
C GLN A 90 -3.39 22.98 24.01
N ARG A 91 -3.75 21.94 23.25
CA ARG A 91 -3.44 21.83 21.81
C ARG A 91 -4.13 22.89 20.97
N THR A 92 -5.40 23.14 21.24
CA THR A 92 -6.16 24.17 20.50
C THR A 92 -5.65 25.58 20.80
N ASN A 93 -5.11 25.84 21.99
CA ASN A 93 -4.42 27.10 22.32
C ASN A 93 -3.08 27.27 21.59
N GLU A 94 -2.44 26.16 21.23
CA GLU A 94 -1.22 26.12 20.41
C GLU A 94 -1.55 26.18 18.90
N GLU A 95 -2.81 26.48 18.53
CA GLU A 95 -3.32 26.51 17.15
C GLU A 95 -3.25 25.13 16.44
N GLU A 96 -3.16 24.05 17.21
CA GLU A 96 -3.14 22.67 16.72
C GLU A 96 -4.52 22.00 16.81
N MET A 97 -4.76 21.04 15.91
CA MET A 97 -5.90 20.14 16.05
C MET A 97 -5.56 18.99 16.98
N PHE A 98 -6.60 18.47 17.63
CA PHE A 98 -6.51 17.27 18.43
C PHE A 98 -7.27 16.12 17.77
N LEU A 99 -6.57 15.03 17.43
CA LEU A 99 -7.21 13.85 16.83
C LEU A 99 -7.71 12.92 17.91
N VAL A 100 -8.97 12.51 17.79
CA VAL A 100 -9.64 11.59 18.72
C VAL A 100 -10.21 10.41 17.97
N THR A 101 -10.28 9.27 18.65
CA THR A 101 -10.96 8.08 18.13
C THR A 101 -12.06 7.63 19.09
N GLY A 102 -13.22 7.25 18.55
CA GLY A 102 -14.42 6.94 19.31
C GLY A 102 -15.47 6.22 18.47
N THR A 103 -16.73 6.23 18.91
CA THR A 103 -17.82 5.51 18.23
C THR A 103 -18.78 6.44 17.48
N SER A 104 -18.99 6.19 16.19
CA SER A 104 -19.98 6.92 15.38
C SER A 104 -21.42 6.75 15.88
N TYR A 105 -21.69 5.72 16.68
CA TYR A 105 -23.00 5.39 17.21
C TYR A 105 -23.63 6.51 18.07
N PHE A 106 -22.80 7.36 18.68
CA PHE A 106 -23.26 8.49 19.51
C PHE A 106 -23.13 9.86 18.83
N LEU A 107 -22.81 9.90 17.53
CA LEU A 107 -22.69 11.15 16.76
C LEU A 107 -24.03 11.53 16.11
N PRO A 108 -24.73 12.61 16.53
CA PRO A 108 -26.10 12.92 16.09
C PRO A 108 -26.27 13.18 14.59
N TYR A 109 -25.18 13.48 13.90
CA TYR A 109 -25.16 13.77 12.46
C TYR A 109 -24.81 12.53 11.61
N CYS A 110 -24.47 11.39 12.22
CA CYS A 110 -24.11 10.16 11.52
C CYS A 110 -25.34 9.26 11.27
N GLU A 111 -25.30 8.47 10.20
CA GLU A 111 -26.34 7.43 9.95
C GLU A 111 -26.36 6.31 11.01
N ASP A 112 -25.25 6.17 11.74
CA ASP A 112 -25.09 5.20 12.83
C ASP A 112 -25.76 5.66 14.13
N TYR A 113 -26.18 6.93 14.22
CA TYR A 113 -26.66 7.53 15.46
C TYR A 113 -27.81 6.75 16.09
N LEU A 114 -27.53 6.09 17.22
CA LEU A 114 -28.46 5.23 17.96
C LEU A 114 -29.18 4.20 17.07
N ASN A 115 -28.56 3.80 15.96
CA ASN A 115 -29.16 2.94 14.97
C ASN A 115 -28.93 1.47 15.34
N PRO A 116 -29.97 0.67 15.67
CA PRO A 116 -29.79 -0.73 16.07
C PRO A 116 -29.06 -1.56 15.01
N LYS A 117 -29.21 -1.21 13.72
CA LYS A 117 -28.53 -1.88 12.61
C LYS A 117 -27.00 -1.77 12.67
N TYR A 118 -26.47 -0.73 13.32
CA TYR A 118 -25.03 -0.62 13.56
C TYR A 118 -24.54 -1.81 14.39
N ILE A 119 -25.24 -2.07 15.51
CA ILE A 119 -24.91 -3.14 16.45
C ILE A 119 -25.17 -4.52 15.84
N GLU A 120 -26.32 -4.72 15.19
CA GLU A 120 -26.70 -5.98 14.55
C GLU A 120 -25.61 -6.45 13.56
N LYS A 121 -25.19 -5.57 12.65
CA LYS A 121 -24.18 -5.90 11.63
C LYS A 121 -22.81 -6.24 12.22
N LEU A 122 -22.48 -5.78 13.43
CA LEU A 122 -21.19 -6.03 14.09
C LEU A 122 -21.20 -7.29 14.97
N THR A 123 -22.38 -7.75 15.38
CA THR A 123 -22.57 -8.87 16.30
C THR A 123 -23.09 -10.14 15.62
N GLU A 124 -23.56 -10.05 14.38
CA GLU A 124 -23.94 -11.22 13.57
C GLU A 124 -22.78 -12.25 13.49
N PRO A 125 -23.03 -13.55 13.77
CA PRO A 125 -21.97 -14.57 13.80
C PRO A 125 -21.13 -14.64 12.52
N ASN A 126 -21.80 -14.48 11.38
CA ASN A 126 -21.20 -14.53 10.05
C ASN A 126 -20.79 -13.16 9.51
N SER A 127 -20.84 -12.09 10.33
CA SER A 127 -20.42 -10.77 9.90
C SER A 127 -18.96 -10.77 9.49
N ARG A 128 -18.69 -10.10 8.37
CA ARG A 128 -17.35 -9.80 7.88
C ARG A 128 -16.82 -8.45 8.40
N LEU A 129 -17.66 -7.70 9.11
CA LEU A 129 -17.29 -6.42 9.69
C LEU A 129 -16.56 -6.64 11.01
N TYR A 130 -15.61 -5.75 11.28
CA TYR A 130 -14.87 -5.71 12.52
C TYR A 130 -15.19 -4.40 13.23
N LEU A 131 -15.18 -4.45 14.55
CA LEU A 131 -15.35 -3.25 15.34
C LEU A 131 -14.11 -2.37 15.20
N VAL A 132 -14.32 -1.12 14.79
CA VAL A 132 -13.25 -0.12 14.59
C VAL A 132 -13.73 1.23 15.10
N ASP A 133 -12.81 1.99 15.67
CA ASP A 133 -13.11 3.36 16.08
C ASP A 133 -13.15 4.30 14.88
N HIS A 134 -14.11 5.22 14.91
CA HIS A 134 -14.20 6.36 14.01
C HIS A 134 -13.26 7.48 14.47
N TRP A 135 -12.74 8.26 13.53
CA TRP A 135 -11.78 9.34 13.82
C TRP A 135 -12.42 10.70 13.61
N LEU A 136 -12.16 11.63 14.53
CA LEU A 136 -12.54 13.03 14.43
C LEU A 136 -11.35 13.93 14.76
N ALA A 137 -11.37 15.17 14.26
CA ALA A 137 -10.51 16.22 14.78
C ALA A 137 -11.32 17.21 15.62
N VAL A 138 -10.80 17.55 16.80
CA VAL A 138 -11.28 18.67 17.60
C VAL A 138 -10.42 19.89 17.27
N TYR A 139 -11.06 20.97 16.84
CA TYR A 139 -10.38 22.23 16.51
C TYR A 139 -10.79 23.37 17.45
N GLY A 140 -11.65 23.11 18.42
CA GLY A 140 -12.00 24.08 19.44
C GLY A 140 -12.86 23.50 20.54
N ILE A 141 -12.94 24.23 21.65
CA ILE A 141 -13.72 23.89 22.82
C ILE A 141 -14.33 25.15 23.43
N GLU A 142 -15.62 25.10 23.71
CA GLU A 142 -16.39 26.13 24.41
C GLU A 142 -17.02 25.52 25.67
N ASP A 143 -17.76 26.31 26.44
CA ASP A 143 -18.24 25.90 27.77
C ASP A 143 -19.22 24.70 27.71
N ASP A 144 -20.07 24.64 26.69
CA ASP A 144 -21.13 23.63 26.54
C ASP A 144 -20.96 22.68 25.33
N HIS A 145 -19.97 22.94 24.47
CA HIS A 145 -19.74 22.15 23.27
C HIS A 145 -18.25 22.12 22.85
N VAL A 146 -17.93 21.13 22.03
CA VAL A 146 -16.66 21.04 21.31
C VAL A 146 -16.88 21.30 19.82
N LEU A 147 -15.91 21.89 19.16
CA LEU A 147 -15.94 22.11 17.73
C LEU A 147 -15.17 20.99 17.03
N VAL A 148 -15.90 20.19 16.25
CA VAL A 148 -15.38 18.97 15.63
C VAL A 148 -15.43 19.05 14.11
N TYR A 149 -14.47 18.38 13.48
CA TYR A 149 -14.37 18.17 12.06
C TYR A 149 -14.41 16.67 11.75
N ASP A 150 -15.47 16.26 11.05
CA ASP A 150 -15.77 14.90 10.59
C ASP A 150 -16.06 14.88 9.08
N PRO A 151 -15.03 14.85 8.22
CA PRO A 151 -15.25 15.04 6.79
C PRO A 151 -15.84 13.81 6.09
N VAL A 152 -15.55 12.59 6.55
CA VAL A 152 -15.99 11.36 5.88
C VAL A 152 -16.45 10.34 6.92
N PRO A 153 -17.65 9.75 6.75
CA PRO A 153 -18.61 9.99 5.67
C PRO A 153 -19.49 11.23 5.89
N SER A 154 -19.46 11.81 7.09
CA SER A 154 -20.47 12.73 7.60
C SER A 154 -20.47 14.12 6.96
N ARG A 155 -19.35 14.55 6.36
CA ARG A 155 -19.16 15.90 5.81
C ARG A 155 -19.57 17.00 6.79
N TYR A 156 -19.19 16.83 8.03
CA TYR A 156 -19.60 17.67 9.14
C TYR A 156 -18.42 18.50 9.67
N SER A 157 -18.66 19.78 9.91
CA SER A 157 -17.78 20.65 10.70
C SER A 157 -18.65 21.59 11.52
N GLY A 158 -18.51 21.54 12.84
CA GLY A 158 -19.38 22.35 13.70
C GLY A 158 -19.41 21.91 15.16
N PRO A 159 -20.35 22.47 15.94
CA PRO A 159 -20.46 22.22 17.36
C PRO A 159 -21.12 20.88 17.68
N LEU A 160 -20.48 20.10 18.55
CA LEU A 160 -21.01 18.88 19.16
C LEU A 160 -21.15 19.12 20.68
N SER A 161 -22.32 18.85 21.24
CA SER A 161 -22.55 19.07 22.68
C SER A 161 -21.56 18.28 23.52
N MET A 162 -21.21 18.80 24.71
CA MET A 162 -20.23 18.15 25.57
C MET A 162 -20.62 16.70 25.91
N GLN A 163 -21.92 16.44 26.12
CA GLN A 163 -22.45 15.10 26.36
C GLN A 163 -22.27 14.18 25.14
N ALA A 164 -22.64 14.63 23.95
CA ALA A 164 -22.52 13.79 22.75
C ALA A 164 -21.05 13.50 22.42
N PHE A 165 -20.15 14.47 22.64
CA PHE A 165 -18.72 14.24 22.51
C PHE A 165 -18.18 13.26 23.56
N HIS A 166 -18.63 13.38 24.82
CA HIS A 166 -18.27 12.44 25.88
C HIS A 166 -18.65 11.01 25.53
N ASP A 167 -19.88 10.80 25.05
CA ASP A 167 -20.38 9.47 24.69
C ASP A 167 -19.71 8.91 23.44
N PHE A 168 -19.47 9.74 22.41
CA PHE A 168 -18.60 9.36 21.28
C PHE A 168 -17.23 8.88 21.78
N TRP A 169 -16.60 9.65 22.67
CA TRP A 169 -15.21 9.46 23.02
C TRP A 169 -14.98 8.32 24.03
N LYS A 170 -16.00 7.91 24.79
CA LYS A 170 -15.98 6.63 25.53
C LYS A 170 -15.72 5.43 24.61
N GLY A 171 -16.04 5.59 23.32
CA GLY A 171 -15.75 4.61 22.28
C GLY A 171 -16.66 3.39 22.33
N ASN A 172 -16.43 2.46 21.40
CA ASN A 172 -17.27 1.27 21.26
C ASN A 172 -17.25 0.36 22.50
N LYS A 173 -16.18 0.44 23.31
CA LYS A 173 -15.99 -0.33 24.55
C LYS A 173 -17.11 -0.10 25.57
N SER A 174 -17.75 1.08 25.55
CA SER A 174 -18.81 1.42 26.49
C SER A 174 -20.20 0.96 26.07
N ILE A 175 -20.36 0.31 24.90
CA ILE A 175 -21.65 -0.18 24.39
C ILE A 175 -21.79 -1.66 24.78
N PRO A 176 -22.65 -2.03 25.75
CA PRO A 176 -22.76 -3.39 26.24
C PRO A 176 -23.18 -4.40 25.16
N GLU A 177 -24.02 -3.99 24.22
CA GLU A 177 -24.55 -4.82 23.15
C GLU A 177 -23.47 -5.24 22.14
N LEU A 178 -22.31 -4.57 22.13
CA LEU A 178 -21.16 -4.96 21.32
C LEU A 178 -20.25 -5.97 22.04
N ALA A 179 -20.71 -6.61 23.12
CA ALA A 179 -19.93 -7.60 23.87
C ALA A 179 -19.41 -8.75 23.00
N ASP A 180 -20.22 -9.24 22.06
CA ASP A 180 -19.89 -10.39 21.19
C ASP A 180 -19.25 -9.98 19.85
N ALA A 181 -18.98 -8.68 19.65
CA ALA A 181 -18.38 -8.19 18.41
C ALA A 181 -16.92 -8.64 18.25
N LYS A 182 -16.52 -8.93 17.02
CA LYS A 182 -15.15 -9.36 16.68
C LYS A 182 -14.14 -8.22 16.90
N ARG A 183 -12.95 -8.55 17.42
CA ARG A 183 -11.80 -7.64 17.67
C ARG A 183 -12.05 -6.54 18.73
N LYS A 184 -12.81 -6.85 19.78
CA LYS A 184 -13.06 -5.92 20.92
C LYS A 184 -11.82 -5.59 21.75
N GLU A 185 -10.81 -6.46 21.75
CA GLU A 185 -9.61 -6.38 22.61
C GLU A 185 -8.71 -5.17 22.30
N GLU A 186 -8.80 -4.58 21.11
CA GLU A 186 -7.98 -3.44 20.65
C GLU A 186 -8.70 -2.07 20.82
N LEU A 187 -9.79 -1.99 21.61
CA LEU A 187 -10.58 -0.77 21.76
C LEU A 187 -10.20 0.06 22.98
N PHE A 188 -10.18 1.37 22.77
CA PHE A 188 -9.79 2.37 23.75
C PHE A 188 -10.97 3.30 24.06
N SER A 189 -11.02 3.79 25.30
CA SER A 189 -11.85 4.91 25.70
C SER A 189 -11.00 6.17 25.76
N TYR A 190 -11.59 7.34 25.54
CA TYR A 190 -10.92 8.64 25.55
C TYR A 190 -9.60 8.61 24.77
N SER A 191 -9.63 8.01 23.59
CA SER A 191 -8.41 7.74 22.84
C SER A 191 -8.05 8.88 21.91
N SER A 192 -6.76 9.19 21.85
CA SER A 192 -6.17 10.13 20.90
C SER A 192 -4.94 9.52 20.24
N LEU A 193 -4.46 10.19 19.20
CA LEU A 193 -3.20 9.87 18.53
C LEU A 193 -2.62 11.16 17.96
N ASP A 194 -1.30 11.19 17.85
CA ASP A 194 -0.61 12.31 17.24
C ASP A 194 -0.10 11.94 15.84
N VAL A 195 -0.17 12.91 14.94
CA VAL A 195 0.39 12.83 13.59
C VAL A 195 1.46 13.90 13.47
N LYS A 196 2.62 13.54 12.91
CA LYS A 196 3.73 14.47 12.69
C LYS A 196 4.27 14.33 11.27
N ALA A 197 4.48 15.45 10.60
CA ALA A 197 5.25 15.50 9.38
C ALA A 197 6.67 14.99 9.67
N LYS A 198 7.18 14.06 8.85
CA LYS A 198 8.60 13.66 8.94
C LYS A 198 9.51 14.82 8.54
N ARG A 199 9.01 15.64 7.62
CA ARG A 199 9.64 16.84 7.10
C ARG A 199 8.56 17.83 6.67
N GLN A 200 8.79 19.11 6.92
CA GLN A 200 7.89 20.15 6.41
C GLN A 200 8.05 20.28 4.89
N LEU A 201 6.96 20.08 4.14
CA LEU A 201 6.99 20.17 2.68
C LEU A 201 6.70 21.60 2.22
N THR A 202 7.68 22.27 1.62
CA THR A 202 7.42 23.50 0.85
C THR A 202 6.70 23.17 -0.46
N PRO A 203 6.15 24.15 -1.20
CA PRO A 203 5.52 23.88 -2.49
C PRO A 203 6.43 23.15 -3.49
N GLU A 204 7.74 23.41 -3.48
CA GLU A 204 8.73 22.75 -4.34
C GLU A 204 8.95 21.31 -3.90
N LEU A 205 9.19 21.08 -2.61
CA LEU A 205 9.41 19.74 -2.06
C LEU A 205 8.17 18.86 -2.19
N TYR A 206 6.99 19.44 -2.05
CA TYR A 206 5.72 18.76 -2.31
C TYR A 206 5.64 18.23 -3.75
N LYS A 207 6.10 19.01 -4.73
CA LYS A 207 6.14 18.57 -6.15
C LYS A 207 7.14 17.43 -6.35
N GLU A 208 8.31 17.52 -5.73
CA GLU A 208 9.31 16.45 -5.74
C GLU A 208 8.75 15.15 -5.13
N GLU A 209 8.08 15.24 -3.99
CA GLU A 209 7.46 14.08 -3.32
C GLU A 209 6.29 13.49 -4.11
N LEU A 210 5.50 14.30 -4.82
CA LEU A 210 4.49 13.78 -5.75
C LEU A 210 5.13 12.91 -6.85
N LEU A 211 6.23 13.36 -7.45
CA LEU A 211 6.94 12.58 -8.46
C LEU A 211 7.60 11.33 -7.87
N ARG A 212 8.22 11.42 -6.68
CA ARG A 212 8.82 10.27 -6.00
C ARG A 212 7.77 9.22 -5.64
N THR A 213 6.59 9.66 -5.20
CA THR A 213 5.43 8.80 -4.96
C THR A 213 4.98 8.11 -6.25
N LEU A 214 4.83 8.87 -7.35
CA LEU A 214 4.44 8.33 -8.65
C LEU A 214 5.46 7.31 -9.19
N ALA A 215 6.76 7.61 -9.04
CA ALA A 215 7.86 6.73 -9.44
C ALA A 215 7.81 5.40 -8.69
N THR A 216 7.74 5.45 -7.36
CA THR A 216 7.73 4.27 -6.48
C THR A 216 6.50 3.42 -6.73
N HIS A 217 5.34 4.05 -6.89
CA HIS A 217 4.10 3.36 -7.20
C HIS A 217 4.17 2.64 -8.55
N SER A 218 4.70 3.31 -9.57
CA SER A 218 4.84 2.72 -10.91
C SER A 218 5.83 1.57 -10.93
N TYR A 219 6.94 1.71 -10.19
CA TYR A 219 7.91 0.63 -10.00
C TYR A 219 7.26 -0.59 -9.34
N GLU A 220 6.56 -0.43 -8.22
CA GLU A 220 5.91 -1.54 -7.51
C GLU A 220 4.74 -2.14 -8.32
N PHE A 221 4.03 -1.32 -9.11
CA PHE A 221 3.02 -1.84 -10.03
C PHE A 221 3.65 -2.77 -11.06
N LEU A 222 4.71 -2.33 -11.74
CA LEU A 222 5.38 -3.10 -12.80
C LEU A 222 6.11 -4.33 -12.24
N SER A 223 6.73 -4.21 -11.06
CA SER A 223 7.45 -5.31 -10.41
C SER A 223 6.53 -6.49 -10.09
N GLY A 224 5.26 -6.23 -9.78
CA GLY A 224 4.29 -7.30 -9.56
C GLY A 224 4.66 -8.20 -8.38
N THR A 225 5.07 -7.60 -7.26
CA THR A 225 5.65 -8.31 -6.12
C THR A 225 4.69 -9.37 -5.56
N GLU A 226 5.20 -10.58 -5.31
CA GLU A 226 4.52 -11.66 -4.60
C GLU A 226 5.29 -12.00 -3.32
N LEU A 227 4.64 -11.90 -2.15
CA LEU A 227 5.26 -12.17 -0.85
C LEU A 227 4.53 -13.32 -0.15
N LYS A 228 5.28 -14.29 0.36
CA LYS A 228 4.72 -15.41 1.12
C LYS A 228 5.05 -15.25 2.60
N GLU A 229 4.01 -15.19 3.44
CA GLU A 229 4.14 -15.15 4.90
C GLU A 229 3.31 -16.30 5.49
N GLY A 230 3.98 -17.35 5.96
CA GLY A 230 3.32 -18.58 6.41
C GLY A 230 2.45 -19.20 5.30
N ASP A 231 1.17 -19.42 5.61
CA ASP A 231 0.18 -19.99 4.69
C ASP A 231 -0.47 -18.95 3.74
N ARG A 232 -0.06 -17.68 3.85
CA ARG A 232 -0.64 -16.58 3.07
C ARG A 232 0.32 -16.10 2.00
N THR A 233 -0.25 -15.70 0.86
CA THR A 233 0.47 -15.05 -0.22
C THR A 233 -0.16 -13.70 -0.50
N TYR A 234 0.66 -12.67 -0.54
CA TYR A 234 0.29 -11.28 -0.80
C TYR A 234 0.81 -10.90 -2.18
N TYR A 235 -0.05 -10.32 -2.99
CA TYR A 235 0.22 -9.91 -4.36
C TYR A 235 0.08 -8.41 -4.44
N PHE A 236 0.99 -7.74 -5.14
CA PHE A 236 1.02 -6.30 -5.32
C PHE A 236 1.12 -5.93 -6.80
N GLY A 237 0.60 -4.76 -7.15
CA GLY A 237 0.75 -4.24 -8.50
C GLY A 237 0.11 -5.11 -9.57
N HIS A 238 0.85 -5.37 -10.65
CA HIS A 238 0.38 -6.14 -11.79
C HIS A 238 0.05 -7.60 -11.44
N ALA A 239 0.71 -8.20 -10.45
CA ALA A 239 0.43 -9.57 -10.01
C ALA A 239 -1.02 -9.74 -9.55
N VAL A 240 -1.63 -8.69 -8.97
CA VAL A 240 -3.05 -8.69 -8.61
C VAL A 240 -3.94 -8.86 -9.85
N THR A 241 -3.62 -8.18 -10.95
CA THR A 241 -4.35 -8.31 -12.21
C THR A 241 -4.14 -9.70 -12.84
N LEU A 242 -2.94 -10.29 -12.71
CA LEU A 242 -2.69 -11.67 -13.15
C LEU A 242 -3.52 -12.68 -12.35
N GLN A 243 -3.68 -12.49 -11.04
CA GLN A 243 -4.57 -13.33 -10.23
C GLN A 243 -6.04 -13.20 -10.64
N LEU A 244 -6.50 -12.00 -11.03
CA LEU A 244 -7.84 -11.82 -11.60
C LEU A 244 -8.02 -12.61 -12.89
N LEU A 245 -7.08 -12.50 -13.83
CA LEU A 245 -7.13 -13.24 -15.10
C LEU A 245 -7.13 -14.75 -14.88
N LYS A 246 -6.30 -15.25 -13.96
CA LYS A 246 -6.29 -16.66 -13.56
C LYS A 246 -7.66 -17.10 -13.05
N ARG A 247 -8.32 -16.29 -12.21
CA ARG A 247 -9.67 -16.57 -11.69
C ARG A 247 -10.74 -16.56 -12.79
N ILE A 248 -10.68 -15.60 -13.71
CA ILE A 248 -11.59 -15.55 -14.87
C ILE A 248 -11.40 -16.77 -15.78
N HIS A 249 -10.19 -17.31 -15.89
CA HIS A 249 -9.99 -18.55 -16.63
C HIS A 249 -10.61 -19.77 -15.90
N LEU A 250 -10.47 -19.81 -14.58
CA LEU A 250 -10.97 -20.92 -13.74
C LEU A 250 -12.50 -20.92 -13.53
N THR A 251 -13.21 -19.79 -13.74
CA THR A 251 -14.69 -19.73 -13.69
C THR A 251 -15.38 -20.66 -14.69
N THR A 252 -14.65 -21.19 -15.67
CA THR A 252 -15.13 -22.23 -16.58
C THR A 252 -15.37 -23.59 -15.89
N THR A 253 -14.84 -23.81 -14.68
CA THR A 253 -14.81 -25.12 -14.02
C THR A 253 -15.43 -25.20 -12.63
N ALA A 254 -15.63 -24.07 -11.92
CA ALA A 254 -16.08 -24.06 -10.53
C ALA A 254 -17.20 -23.03 -10.26
N ASP A 255 -18.23 -23.42 -9.48
CA ASP A 255 -19.41 -22.60 -9.19
C ASP A 255 -19.12 -21.37 -8.31
N ASP A 256 -18.14 -21.45 -7.40
CA ASP A 256 -17.77 -20.36 -6.47
C ASP A 256 -16.87 -19.26 -7.08
N ALA A 257 -16.34 -19.47 -8.28
CA ALA A 257 -15.34 -18.57 -8.87
C ALA A 257 -15.95 -17.23 -9.33
N ALA A 258 -17.24 -17.18 -9.69
CA ALA A 258 -17.88 -15.96 -10.22
C ALA A 258 -18.04 -14.87 -9.16
N GLY A 259 -18.44 -15.24 -7.93
CA GLY A 259 -18.53 -14.31 -6.80
C GLY A 259 -17.16 -13.74 -6.41
N SER A 260 -16.12 -14.57 -6.50
CA SER A 260 -14.74 -14.15 -6.29
C SER A 260 -14.28 -13.11 -7.32
N VAL A 261 -14.59 -13.30 -8.61
CA VAL A 261 -14.25 -12.32 -9.68
C VAL A 261 -14.99 -11.00 -9.49
N SER A 262 -16.27 -11.03 -9.08
CA SER A 262 -17.04 -9.79 -8.84
C SER A 262 -16.47 -8.97 -7.69
N GLY A 263 -16.14 -9.61 -6.57
CA GLY A 263 -15.51 -8.92 -5.43
C GLY A 263 -14.17 -8.31 -5.83
N PHE A 264 -13.38 -9.07 -6.60
CA PHE A 264 -12.08 -8.62 -7.10
C PHE A 264 -12.18 -7.34 -7.93
N LEU A 265 -13.05 -7.33 -8.95
CA LEU A 265 -13.31 -6.17 -9.80
C LEU A 265 -13.90 -4.99 -9.02
N PHE A 266 -14.74 -5.25 -8.02
CA PHE A 266 -15.36 -4.22 -7.21
C PHE A 266 -14.33 -3.48 -6.35
N ASP A 267 -13.50 -4.22 -5.61
CA ASP A 267 -12.55 -3.66 -4.63
C ASP A 267 -11.34 -3.00 -5.30
N MET A 268 -10.87 -3.55 -6.43
CA MET A 268 -9.76 -3.01 -7.20
C MET A 268 -9.98 -1.60 -7.77
N ARG A 269 -11.22 -1.08 -7.76
CA ARG A 269 -11.49 0.29 -8.20
C ARG A 269 -10.92 1.32 -7.24
N TRP A 270 -10.90 1.02 -5.94
CA TRP A 270 -10.45 1.98 -4.93
C TRP A 270 -9.00 2.37 -5.16
N SER A 271 -8.11 1.38 -5.37
CA SER A 271 -6.70 1.67 -5.66
C SER A 271 -6.54 2.53 -6.91
N ARG A 272 -7.34 2.28 -7.96
CA ARG A 272 -7.29 3.11 -9.16
C ARG A 272 -7.81 4.53 -8.93
N TYR A 273 -8.82 4.73 -8.08
CA TYR A 273 -9.27 6.09 -7.75
C TYR A 273 -8.18 6.87 -6.98
N PHE A 274 -7.50 6.25 -6.01
CA PHE A 274 -6.38 6.89 -5.32
C PHE A 274 -5.21 7.20 -6.27
N PHE A 275 -4.90 6.31 -7.22
CA PHE A 275 -3.84 6.57 -8.20
C PHE A 275 -4.23 7.64 -9.21
N ARG A 276 -5.51 7.73 -9.61
CA ARG A 276 -6.03 8.81 -10.45
C ARG A 276 -5.83 10.16 -9.78
N ASP A 277 -6.17 10.27 -8.50
CA ASP A 277 -6.03 11.51 -7.76
C ASP A 277 -4.55 11.94 -7.68
N LEU A 278 -3.63 10.97 -7.51
CA LEU A 278 -2.18 11.24 -7.57
C LEU A 278 -1.77 11.77 -8.95
N LEU A 279 -2.22 11.11 -10.02
CA LEU A 279 -1.92 11.54 -11.39
C LEU A 279 -2.48 12.94 -11.69
N GLN A 280 -3.65 13.30 -11.15
CA GLN A 280 -4.24 14.62 -11.30
C GLN A 280 -3.42 15.71 -10.59
N ASP A 281 -2.92 15.42 -9.38
CA ASP A 281 -2.04 16.34 -8.65
C ASP A 281 -0.67 16.48 -9.34
N VAL A 282 -0.11 15.39 -9.85
CA VAL A 282 1.14 15.41 -10.64
C VAL A 282 0.93 16.19 -11.94
N ALA A 283 -0.17 15.96 -12.66
CA ALA A 283 -0.50 16.67 -13.90
C ALA A 283 -0.64 18.19 -13.68
N SER A 284 -1.31 18.58 -12.59
CA SER A 284 -1.51 19.98 -12.23
C SER A 284 -0.19 20.68 -11.85
N SER A 285 0.82 19.92 -11.40
CA SER A 285 2.09 20.48 -10.93
C SER A 285 3.26 20.39 -11.94
N HIS A 286 3.25 19.40 -12.83
CA HIS A 286 4.38 19.06 -13.72
C HIS A 286 4.08 19.15 -15.23
N GLY A 287 2.84 19.47 -15.62
CA GLY A 287 2.52 19.88 -16.98
C GLY A 287 2.10 18.77 -17.95
N SER A 288 2.30 19.03 -19.25
CA SER A 288 1.50 18.43 -20.34
C SER A 288 1.61 16.91 -20.51
N VAL A 289 2.80 16.32 -20.31
CA VAL A 289 3.00 14.86 -20.41
C VAL A 289 2.10 14.13 -19.42
N TYR A 290 2.07 14.61 -18.17
CA TYR A 290 1.27 14.02 -17.10
C TYR A 290 -0.23 14.30 -17.26
N VAL A 291 -0.63 15.42 -17.87
CA VAL A 291 -2.04 15.67 -18.25
C VAL A 291 -2.54 14.59 -19.21
N SER A 292 -1.75 14.23 -20.23
CA SER A 292 -2.14 13.16 -21.16
C SER A 292 -2.18 11.79 -20.49
N ILE A 293 -1.25 11.49 -19.58
CA ILE A 293 -1.25 10.25 -18.79
C ILE A 293 -2.49 10.17 -17.90
N ALA A 294 -2.82 11.25 -17.19
CA ALA A 294 -3.98 11.29 -16.29
C ALA A 294 -5.32 11.12 -17.05
N ALA A 295 -5.43 11.70 -18.24
CA ALA A 295 -6.58 11.52 -19.12
C ALA A 295 -6.72 10.07 -19.58
N GLU A 296 -5.64 9.46 -20.07
CA GLU A 296 -5.64 8.05 -20.49
C GLU A 296 -5.97 7.10 -19.32
N PHE A 297 -5.44 7.36 -18.12
CA PHE A 297 -5.75 6.55 -16.95
C PHE A 297 -7.21 6.65 -16.52
N SER A 298 -7.83 7.84 -16.68
CA SER A 298 -9.25 8.02 -16.42
C SER A 298 -10.11 7.16 -17.35
N GLU A 299 -9.74 7.04 -18.63
CA GLU A 299 -10.40 6.12 -19.55
C GLU A 299 -10.20 4.65 -19.15
N ILE A 300 -9.01 4.27 -18.69
CA ILE A 300 -8.73 2.91 -18.19
C ILE A 300 -9.66 2.57 -17.01
N ILE A 301 -9.87 3.50 -16.09
CA ILE A 301 -10.80 3.33 -14.96
C ILE A 301 -12.22 3.07 -15.46
N GLU A 302 -12.71 3.84 -16.43
CA GLU A 302 -14.05 3.64 -16.99
C GLU A 302 -14.19 2.24 -17.61
N GLN A 303 -13.15 1.73 -18.28
CA GLN A 303 -13.17 0.36 -18.80
C GLN A 303 -13.14 -0.69 -17.70
N TRP A 304 -12.42 -0.48 -16.59
CA TRP A 304 -12.46 -1.38 -15.44
C TRP A 304 -13.85 -1.42 -14.79
N GLU A 305 -14.51 -0.27 -14.66
CA GLU A 305 -15.89 -0.22 -14.21
C GLU A 305 -16.85 -0.92 -15.18
N LYS A 306 -16.59 -0.80 -16.49
CA LYS A 306 -17.34 -1.52 -17.51
C LYS A 306 -17.17 -3.03 -17.38
N ALA A 307 -15.97 -3.54 -17.10
CA ALA A 307 -15.73 -4.96 -16.82
C ALA A 307 -16.60 -5.43 -15.63
N HIS A 308 -16.63 -4.66 -14.54
CA HIS A 308 -17.48 -4.96 -13.39
C HIS A 308 -18.98 -4.95 -13.74
N LYS A 309 -19.44 -3.95 -14.50
CA LYS A 309 -20.84 -3.85 -14.97
C LYS A 309 -21.22 -5.02 -15.89
N MET A 310 -20.31 -5.46 -16.77
CA MET A 310 -20.54 -6.62 -17.65
C MET A 310 -20.80 -7.89 -16.85
N LEU A 311 -20.04 -8.12 -15.78
CA LEU A 311 -20.24 -9.26 -14.88
C LEU A 311 -21.60 -9.18 -14.15
N LYS A 312 -21.98 -8.01 -13.63
CA LYS A 312 -23.28 -7.79 -12.97
C LYS A 312 -24.47 -8.04 -13.92
N LEU A 313 -24.39 -7.57 -15.16
CA LEU A 313 -25.42 -7.81 -16.16
C LEU A 313 -25.55 -9.28 -16.58
N TYR A 314 -24.46 -10.04 -16.46
CA TYR A 314 -24.48 -11.48 -16.70
C TYR A 314 -25.24 -12.24 -15.60
N GLU A 315 -25.02 -11.90 -14.32
CA GLU A 315 -25.73 -12.50 -13.18
C GLU A 315 -27.27 -12.43 -13.36
N VAL A 316 -27.76 -11.41 -14.08
CA VAL A 316 -29.18 -11.19 -14.36
C VAL A 316 -29.69 -11.98 -15.59
N LYS A 317 -28.83 -12.32 -16.55
CA LYS A 317 -29.23 -12.79 -17.90
C LYS A 317 -29.06 -14.31 -18.15
N ASN A 318 -28.63 -15.10 -17.17
CA ASN A 318 -28.51 -16.58 -17.26
C ASN A 318 -27.79 -17.10 -18.54
N LYS A 319 -26.75 -16.41 -19.02
CA LYS A 319 -25.91 -16.88 -20.15
C LYS A 319 -24.97 -18.02 -19.70
N SER A 320 -24.35 -18.74 -20.65
CA SER A 320 -23.35 -19.77 -20.32
C SER A 320 -22.12 -19.16 -19.62
N LYS A 321 -21.65 -19.81 -18.53
CA LYS A 321 -20.47 -19.37 -17.76
C LYS A 321 -19.20 -19.31 -18.63
N ALA A 322 -19.07 -20.22 -19.59
CA ALA A 322 -17.92 -20.29 -20.49
C ALA A 322 -17.86 -19.11 -21.47
N GLU A 323 -19.01 -18.69 -22.00
CA GLU A 323 -19.09 -17.53 -22.91
C GLU A 323 -18.74 -16.22 -22.19
N LEU A 324 -19.20 -16.08 -20.94
CA LEU A 324 -18.81 -14.94 -20.11
C LEU A 324 -17.32 -14.95 -19.80
N ALA A 325 -16.78 -16.09 -19.34
CA ALA A 325 -15.37 -16.21 -19.01
C ALA A 325 -14.48 -15.85 -20.21
N SER A 326 -14.85 -16.28 -21.42
CA SER A 326 -14.14 -15.94 -22.65
C SER A 326 -14.23 -14.44 -22.98
N MET A 327 -15.44 -13.85 -22.94
CA MET A 327 -15.66 -12.44 -23.28
C MET A 327 -15.04 -11.49 -22.26
N LEU A 328 -15.27 -11.75 -20.97
CA LEU A 328 -14.69 -10.96 -19.88
C LEU A 328 -13.18 -11.16 -19.83
N GLY A 329 -12.70 -12.39 -20.04
CA GLY A 329 -11.28 -12.71 -20.09
C GLY A 329 -10.56 -11.91 -21.18
N SER A 330 -11.04 -11.94 -22.42
CA SER A 330 -10.41 -11.17 -23.51
C SER A 330 -10.44 -9.66 -23.26
N PHE A 331 -11.56 -9.16 -22.74
CA PHE A 331 -11.70 -7.74 -22.37
C PHE A 331 -10.71 -7.32 -21.28
N VAL A 332 -10.64 -8.09 -20.19
CA VAL A 332 -9.75 -7.82 -19.06
C VAL A 332 -8.28 -8.00 -19.45
N THR A 333 -7.94 -8.96 -20.31
CA THR A 333 -6.57 -9.12 -20.84
C THR A 333 -6.15 -7.87 -21.61
N SER A 334 -6.97 -7.41 -22.56
CA SER A 334 -6.64 -6.21 -23.35
C SER A 334 -6.52 -4.96 -22.47
N LEU A 335 -7.41 -4.82 -21.48
CA LEU A 335 -7.37 -3.72 -20.53
C LEU A 335 -6.13 -3.77 -19.63
N SER A 336 -5.76 -4.96 -19.16
CA SER A 336 -4.57 -5.22 -18.35
C SER A 336 -3.29 -4.83 -19.09
N GLU A 337 -3.16 -5.21 -20.37
CA GLU A 337 -2.03 -4.81 -21.22
C GLU A 337 -1.96 -3.29 -21.41
N ARG A 338 -3.11 -2.64 -21.63
CA ARG A 338 -3.16 -1.18 -21.79
C ARG A 338 -2.72 -0.47 -20.52
N GLU A 339 -3.22 -0.91 -19.36
CA GLU A 339 -2.82 -0.37 -18.06
C GLU A 339 -1.31 -0.59 -17.82
N TYR A 340 -0.79 -1.78 -18.08
CA TYR A 340 0.64 -2.08 -17.94
C TYR A 340 1.51 -1.14 -18.79
N ARG A 341 1.18 -0.96 -20.08
CA ARG A 341 1.90 -0.03 -20.97
C ARG A 341 1.85 1.42 -20.51
N LEU A 342 0.73 1.84 -19.89
CA LEU A 342 0.65 3.17 -19.28
C LEU A 342 1.67 3.29 -18.13
N TYR A 343 1.74 2.30 -17.25
CA TYR A 343 2.72 2.29 -16.14
C TYR A 343 4.17 2.23 -16.65
N GLU A 344 4.47 1.49 -17.74
CA GLU A 344 5.79 1.53 -18.38
C GLU A 344 6.16 2.95 -18.84
N ARG A 345 5.19 3.67 -19.42
CA ARG A 345 5.39 5.06 -19.84
C ARG A 345 5.63 5.96 -18.63
N ILE A 346 4.82 5.85 -17.57
CA ILE A 346 5.03 6.61 -16.33
C ILE A 346 6.42 6.32 -15.75
N TRP A 347 6.83 5.06 -15.69
CA TRP A 347 8.15 4.67 -15.21
C TRP A 347 9.26 5.26 -16.06
N SER A 348 9.12 5.28 -17.39
CA SER A 348 10.12 5.88 -18.28
C SER A 348 10.35 7.37 -18.00
N GLU A 349 9.30 8.11 -17.62
CA GLU A 349 9.35 9.52 -17.27
C GLU A 349 9.90 9.76 -15.85
N THR A 350 9.73 8.79 -14.94
CA THR A 350 9.99 8.98 -13.49
C THR A 350 11.17 8.19 -12.93
N ARG A 351 11.77 7.27 -13.71
CA ARG A 351 12.85 6.35 -13.26
C ARG A 351 14.09 7.03 -12.65
N ASN A 352 14.32 8.31 -12.95
CA ASN A 352 15.47 9.07 -12.45
C ASN A 352 15.16 9.86 -11.16
N VAL A 353 13.90 9.89 -10.71
CA VAL A 353 13.48 10.65 -9.51
C VAL A 353 13.94 9.98 -8.22
N GLY A 354 14.24 8.68 -8.27
CA GLY A 354 14.49 7.86 -7.09
C GLY A 354 13.20 7.29 -6.50
N LEU A 355 13.32 6.21 -5.73
CA LEU A 355 12.19 5.54 -5.07
C LEU A 355 12.16 5.89 -3.58
N PHE A 356 11.06 5.56 -2.90
CA PHE A 356 11.03 5.59 -1.44
C PHE A 356 12.06 4.64 -0.84
N ASP A 357 12.50 4.96 0.37
CA ASP A 357 13.44 4.14 1.11
C ASP A 357 12.68 2.91 1.65
N LYS A 358 13.23 1.72 1.45
CA LYS A 358 12.74 0.53 2.13
C LYS A 358 13.28 0.56 3.57
N ARG A 359 12.43 0.20 4.53
CA ARG A 359 12.86 -0.14 5.88
C ARG A 359 13.76 -1.33 5.71
N HIS A 360 15.06 -1.08 5.74
CA HIS A 360 15.99 -2.13 6.06
C HIS A 360 15.50 -2.68 7.40
N ALA A 361 15.03 -3.94 7.40
CA ALA A 361 14.91 -4.69 8.64
C ALA A 361 16.20 -4.40 9.39
N GLN A 362 16.08 -3.84 10.60
CA GLN A 362 17.18 -3.46 11.48
C GLN A 362 18.43 -4.20 11.04
N GLU A 363 19.34 -3.50 10.35
CA GLU A 363 20.59 -4.10 9.92
C GLU A 363 21.31 -4.47 11.21
N ASP A 364 21.06 -5.68 11.67
CA ASP A 364 21.98 -6.38 12.51
C ASP A 364 23.27 -6.35 11.70
N GLY A 365 24.34 -5.80 12.26
CA GLY A 365 25.62 -5.61 11.56
C GLY A 365 26.21 -6.92 11.01
N SER A 366 25.54 -8.05 11.23
CA SER A 366 25.66 -9.34 10.58
C SER A 366 25.22 -9.33 9.10
N SER A 367 24.04 -8.80 8.76
CA SER A 367 23.48 -8.88 7.39
C SER A 367 24.24 -8.01 6.38
N ALA A 368 24.64 -6.80 6.76
CA ALA A 368 25.50 -5.96 5.92
C ALA A 368 26.87 -6.61 5.67
N LYS A 369 27.48 -7.22 6.69
CA LYS A 369 28.74 -7.99 6.54
C LYS A 369 28.57 -9.25 5.70
N GLN A 370 27.42 -9.90 5.81
CA GLN A 370 27.08 -11.08 5.03
C GLN A 370 26.88 -10.73 3.56
N LYS A 371 26.21 -9.60 3.27
CA LYS A 371 26.11 -9.05 1.91
C LYS A 371 27.48 -8.69 1.35
N GLU A 372 28.32 -7.96 2.09
CA GLU A 372 29.70 -7.66 1.66
C GLU A 372 30.53 -8.93 1.38
N ALA A 373 30.37 -9.97 2.20
CA ALA A 373 31.01 -11.27 1.98
C ALA A 373 30.50 -11.95 0.70
N LEU A 374 29.19 -11.97 0.47
CA LEU A 374 28.59 -12.51 -0.75
C LEU A 374 29.03 -11.75 -2.00
N GLU A 375 29.06 -10.42 -1.95
CA GLU A 375 29.53 -9.59 -3.07
C GLU A 375 30.96 -9.96 -3.46
N ARG A 376 31.82 -10.13 -2.44
CA ARG A 376 33.21 -10.58 -2.66
C ARG A 376 33.28 -11.98 -3.24
N ILE A 377 32.57 -12.95 -2.65
CA ILE A 377 32.54 -14.35 -3.11
C ILE A 377 32.09 -14.43 -4.57
N VAL A 378 31.00 -13.72 -4.93
CA VAL A 378 30.46 -13.73 -6.29
C VAL A 378 31.45 -13.09 -7.27
N LEU A 379 32.08 -11.96 -6.93
CA LEU A 379 33.08 -11.32 -7.79
C LEU A 379 34.36 -12.15 -7.95
N GLU A 380 34.83 -12.80 -6.89
CA GLU A 380 35.97 -13.73 -6.94
C GLU A 380 35.64 -14.96 -7.78
N SER A 381 34.42 -15.49 -7.66
CA SER A 381 33.93 -16.58 -8.51
C SER A 381 33.83 -16.17 -9.98
N CYS A 382 33.40 -14.94 -10.27
CA CYS A 382 33.42 -14.41 -11.64
C CYS A 382 34.85 -14.28 -12.19
N LEU A 383 35.81 -13.83 -11.37
CA LEU A 383 37.22 -13.80 -11.72
C LEU A 383 37.78 -15.19 -11.98
N GLU A 384 37.33 -16.20 -11.24
CA GLU A 384 37.70 -17.59 -11.44
C GLU A 384 37.17 -18.14 -12.74
N ILE A 385 35.87 -17.95 -13.03
CA ILE A 385 35.26 -18.37 -14.28
C ILE A 385 35.96 -17.73 -15.49
N ASN A 386 36.37 -16.46 -15.38
CA ASN A 386 37.15 -15.77 -16.41
C ASN A 386 38.50 -16.43 -16.75
N ARG A 387 39.06 -17.29 -15.88
CA ARG A 387 40.31 -18.02 -16.15
C ARG A 387 40.09 -19.24 -17.05
N PHE A 388 38.86 -19.75 -17.11
CA PHE A 388 38.54 -21.03 -17.75
C PHE A 388 37.44 -20.94 -18.82
N HIS A 389 36.76 -19.80 -18.94
CA HIS A 389 35.67 -19.56 -19.87
C HIS A 389 36.00 -18.43 -20.86
N ASP A 390 35.71 -18.64 -22.15
CA ASP A 390 36.03 -17.68 -23.23
C ASP A 390 35.19 -16.39 -23.17
N GLY A 391 33.99 -16.47 -22.57
CA GLY A 391 33.14 -15.31 -22.27
C GLY A 391 33.61 -14.60 -21.01
N ARG A 392 34.40 -13.54 -21.17
CA ARG A 392 34.96 -12.77 -20.05
C ARG A 392 33.91 -11.86 -19.42
N ILE A 393 33.53 -12.12 -18.17
CA ILE A 393 32.71 -11.25 -17.33
C ILE A 393 33.50 -9.95 -17.02
N PRO A 394 32.93 -8.74 -17.23
CA PRO A 394 33.60 -7.46 -16.96
C PRO A 394 33.52 -7.11 -15.46
N VAL A 395 34.24 -7.88 -14.65
CA VAL A 395 34.29 -7.77 -13.18
C VAL A 395 34.70 -6.37 -12.67
N GLU A 396 35.38 -5.57 -13.49
CA GLU A 396 35.70 -4.17 -13.22
C GLU A 396 34.46 -3.28 -13.04
N LEU A 397 33.28 -3.73 -13.48
CA LEU A 397 32.00 -3.05 -13.29
C LEU A 397 31.34 -3.36 -11.93
N GLY A 398 31.98 -4.21 -11.09
CA GLY A 398 31.49 -4.59 -9.77
C GLY A 398 30.08 -5.19 -9.83
N LEU A 399 29.19 -4.73 -8.95
CA LEU A 399 27.80 -5.20 -8.86
C LEU A 399 26.99 -5.05 -10.17
N ARG A 400 27.40 -4.11 -11.03
CA ARG A 400 26.76 -3.87 -12.33
C ARG A 400 27.26 -4.78 -13.45
N ALA A 401 28.24 -5.65 -13.18
CA ALA A 401 28.75 -6.57 -14.18
C ALA A 401 27.62 -7.50 -14.66
N PRO A 402 27.31 -7.53 -15.98
CA PRO A 402 26.29 -8.40 -16.52
C PRO A 402 26.81 -9.85 -16.57
N LEU A 403 25.98 -10.78 -16.10
CA LEU A 403 26.31 -12.20 -16.02
C LEU A 403 25.60 -12.98 -17.13
N TYR A 404 24.26 -12.95 -17.15
CA TYR A 404 23.44 -13.75 -18.07
C TYR A 404 22.38 -12.91 -18.82
N GLY A 405 21.89 -13.42 -19.96
CA GLY A 405 20.85 -12.78 -20.78
C GLY A 405 21.40 -11.89 -21.90
N ARG A 406 20.58 -10.94 -22.40
CA ARG A 406 20.85 -10.17 -23.64
C ARG A 406 22.19 -9.42 -23.65
N ASN A 407 22.65 -9.00 -22.48
CA ASN A 407 23.90 -8.26 -22.30
C ASN A 407 24.93 -9.03 -21.45
N GLY A 408 24.64 -10.30 -21.11
CA GLY A 408 25.48 -11.15 -20.28
C GLY A 408 26.49 -11.93 -21.12
N ASN A 409 27.63 -12.28 -20.51
CA ASN A 409 28.74 -12.95 -21.19
C ASN A 409 28.79 -14.45 -20.91
N LEU A 410 27.90 -14.97 -20.05
CA LEU A 410 27.77 -16.40 -19.77
C LEU A 410 26.68 -17.02 -20.64
N ASP A 411 26.98 -18.18 -21.20
CA ASP A 411 25.97 -19.09 -21.73
C ASP A 411 25.40 -19.97 -20.60
N SER A 412 24.48 -20.88 -20.91
CA SER A 412 23.84 -21.71 -19.89
C SER A 412 24.83 -22.61 -19.14
N LEU A 413 25.91 -23.04 -19.79
CA LEU A 413 26.95 -23.88 -19.17
C LEU A 413 27.88 -23.04 -18.29
N GLY A 414 28.26 -21.85 -18.75
CA GLY A 414 29.02 -20.87 -17.99
C GLY A 414 28.28 -20.39 -16.74
N LEU A 415 26.96 -20.21 -16.83
CA LEU A 415 26.14 -19.89 -15.68
C LEU A 415 26.13 -21.02 -14.65
N VAL A 416 25.86 -22.27 -15.06
CA VAL A 416 25.88 -23.43 -14.14
C VAL A 416 27.26 -23.58 -13.48
N SER A 417 28.33 -23.34 -14.22
CA SER A 417 29.69 -23.35 -13.69
C SER A 417 29.88 -22.26 -12.63
N LEU A 418 29.42 -21.03 -12.89
CA LEU A 418 29.46 -19.93 -11.92
C LEU A 418 28.66 -20.25 -10.65
N LEU A 419 27.45 -20.80 -10.79
CA LEU A 419 26.63 -21.20 -9.64
C LEU A 419 27.37 -22.18 -8.73
N THR A 420 28.03 -23.18 -9.33
CA THR A 420 28.79 -24.20 -8.58
C THR A 420 29.99 -23.60 -7.84
N VAL A 421 30.72 -22.67 -8.47
CA VAL A 421 31.87 -22.00 -7.83
C VAL A 421 31.40 -21.10 -6.68
N VAL A 422 30.27 -20.42 -6.84
CA VAL A 422 29.69 -19.57 -5.78
C VAL A 422 29.17 -20.41 -4.61
N GLU A 423 28.47 -21.52 -4.87
CA GLU A 423 28.07 -22.47 -3.81
C GLU A 423 29.27 -22.94 -2.98
N HIS A 424 30.37 -23.26 -3.66
CA HIS A 424 31.62 -23.66 -3.01
C HIS A 424 32.23 -22.53 -2.18
N GLY A 425 32.33 -21.32 -2.72
CA GLY A 425 32.85 -20.15 -2.00
C GLY A 425 32.02 -19.80 -0.77
N ILE A 426 30.69 -19.89 -0.85
CA ILE A 426 29.79 -19.70 0.30
C ILE A 426 30.04 -20.77 1.37
N MET A 427 30.19 -22.04 0.95
CA MET A 427 30.46 -23.12 1.89
C MET A 427 31.83 -22.97 2.57
N GLU A 428 32.87 -22.57 1.85
CA GLU A 428 34.22 -22.40 2.40
C GLU A 428 34.33 -21.20 3.33
N GLU A 429 33.76 -20.05 2.96
CA GLU A 429 33.92 -18.81 3.72
C GLU A 429 32.88 -18.63 4.82
N LEU A 430 31.64 -19.05 4.56
CA LEU A 430 30.51 -18.82 5.45
C LEU A 430 30.04 -20.11 6.14
N GLY A 431 30.52 -21.28 5.72
CA GLY A 431 30.14 -22.56 6.32
C GLY A 431 28.71 -23.00 5.97
N ILE A 432 28.08 -22.36 4.97
CA ILE A 432 26.68 -22.58 4.61
C ILE A 432 26.61 -23.46 3.36
N GLY A 433 25.96 -24.62 3.46
CA GLY A 433 25.66 -25.47 2.31
C GLY A 433 24.42 -24.96 1.57
N LEU A 434 24.61 -24.35 0.41
CA LEU A 434 23.54 -23.82 -0.45
C LEU A 434 23.53 -24.55 -1.79
N THR A 435 22.33 -24.79 -2.36
CA THR A 435 22.15 -25.38 -3.69
C THR A 435 21.39 -24.40 -4.58
N LEU A 436 22.10 -23.78 -5.50
CA LEU A 436 21.64 -22.78 -6.49
C LEU A 436 21.25 -23.43 -7.83
N SER A 437 21.68 -24.67 -8.09
CA SER A 437 21.60 -25.34 -9.40
C SER A 437 20.30 -26.12 -9.70
N GLU A 438 19.36 -26.28 -8.75
CA GLU A 438 18.13 -27.07 -8.94
C GLU A 438 16.98 -26.31 -9.65
N GLU A 439 17.09 -25.01 -9.89
CA GLU A 439 16.01 -24.22 -10.50
C GLU A 439 16.10 -24.17 -12.04
N GLN A 440 15.26 -24.97 -12.70
CA GLN A 440 14.99 -24.86 -14.13
C GLN A 440 14.08 -23.65 -14.41
N SER A 441 14.65 -22.50 -14.78
CA SER A 441 14.14 -21.70 -15.92
C SER A 441 15.09 -20.57 -16.33
N PRO A 442 15.99 -20.80 -17.30
CA PRO A 442 16.87 -19.76 -17.86
C PRO A 442 16.16 -18.73 -18.76
N ALA A 443 14.82 -18.67 -18.75
CA ALA A 443 14.01 -18.05 -19.80
C ALA A 443 13.14 -16.87 -19.33
N LEU A 444 13.63 -16.05 -18.39
CA LEU A 444 13.00 -14.77 -18.04
C LEU A 444 13.96 -13.59 -18.29
N PRO A 445 13.54 -12.52 -18.98
CA PRO A 445 14.35 -11.33 -19.27
C PRO A 445 14.91 -10.61 -18.03
N ASP A 446 14.28 -10.79 -16.87
CA ASP A 446 14.64 -10.21 -15.57
C ASP A 446 14.95 -11.29 -14.51
N GLY A 447 15.61 -12.38 -14.92
CA GLY A 447 16.02 -13.45 -14.01
C GLY A 447 17.10 -13.01 -12.99
N PRO A 448 17.23 -13.73 -11.86
CA PRO A 448 18.17 -13.38 -10.77
C PRO A 448 19.63 -13.36 -11.20
N PHE A 449 19.96 -13.99 -12.34
CA PHE A 449 21.32 -14.13 -12.85
C PHE A 449 21.72 -13.02 -13.84
N ARG A 450 21.00 -11.90 -13.91
CA ARG A 450 21.26 -10.84 -14.91
C ARG A 450 22.54 -10.06 -14.62
N THR A 451 22.73 -9.62 -13.38
CA THR A 451 23.92 -8.90 -12.92
C THR A 451 24.47 -9.52 -11.64
N VAL A 452 25.69 -9.14 -11.25
CA VAL A 452 26.25 -9.52 -9.95
C VAL A 452 25.34 -9.06 -8.80
N GLU A 453 24.79 -7.84 -8.86
CA GLU A 453 23.84 -7.32 -7.87
C GLU A 453 22.61 -8.22 -7.68
N SER A 454 21.89 -8.52 -8.78
CA SER A 454 20.68 -9.34 -8.71
C SER A 454 20.98 -10.76 -8.23
N PHE A 455 22.18 -11.25 -8.50
CA PHE A 455 22.60 -12.58 -8.09
C PHE A 455 22.98 -12.61 -6.60
N VAL A 456 23.67 -11.59 -6.10
CA VAL A 456 23.96 -11.43 -4.66
C VAL A 456 22.67 -11.33 -3.86
N ASP A 457 21.73 -10.48 -4.29
CA ASP A 457 20.44 -10.33 -3.62
C ASP A 457 19.65 -11.66 -3.63
N PHE A 458 19.67 -12.39 -4.75
CA PHE A 458 19.06 -13.72 -4.85
C PHE A 458 19.65 -14.77 -3.89
N ILE A 459 20.96 -14.73 -3.66
CA ILE A 459 21.65 -15.61 -2.71
C ILE A 459 21.30 -15.20 -1.28
N LEU A 460 21.30 -13.90 -0.99
CA LEU A 460 21.00 -13.35 0.33
C LEU A 460 19.60 -13.78 0.79
N ASP A 461 18.60 -13.71 -0.10
CA ASP A 461 17.22 -14.15 0.16
C ASP A 461 17.09 -15.66 0.46
N ARG A 462 18.11 -16.46 0.11
CA ARG A 462 18.15 -17.92 0.34
C ARG A 462 19.04 -18.31 1.50
N MET A 463 19.71 -17.37 2.15
CA MET A 463 20.54 -17.70 3.30
C MET A 463 19.64 -18.01 4.50
N PRO A 464 19.96 -19.05 5.29
CA PRO A 464 19.28 -19.27 6.55
C PRO A 464 19.50 -18.06 7.47
N GLU A 465 18.48 -17.67 8.24
CA GLU A 465 18.60 -16.63 9.26
C GLU A 465 19.81 -16.95 10.17
N ALA A 466 20.64 -15.94 10.45
CA ALA A 466 21.78 -16.10 11.35
C ALA A 466 21.27 -16.53 12.73
N VAL A 467 21.80 -17.66 13.24
CA VAL A 467 21.46 -18.19 14.58
C VAL A 467 22.06 -17.34 15.69
#